data_AF-A0A8S3SLU6-F1
#
_entry.id   AF-A0A8S3SLU6-F1
#
_cell.length_a   1.000
_cell.length_b   1.000
_cell.length_c   1.000
_cell.angle_alpha   90.00
_cell.angle_beta   90.00
_cell.angle_gamma   90.00
#
_symmetry.space_group_name_H-M   'P 1'
#
loop_
_entity.id
_entity.type
_entity.pdbx_description
1 polymer ?
#
loop_
_entity_poly.entity_id
_entity_poly.type
_entity_poly.pdbx_seq_one_letter_code
_entity_poly.pdbx_strand_id
1 'polypeptide(L)'
;MAKPININKANFTQLKAIKKIGETRALAIIAKREEDGLLNLDNLKEIPEAPQSLWTALLNEKIICFEDPEESDEGQEVLKNTIESLRHKILSVEKSRDDMAETFQTKIEKISEQSKAHIEEQRLMFEQQRDVYTKQKQEQIEQMKEMIKSQNEEIKDIHEYSKKIQTQLQQKETLLKVEKVIAEKEEKSSPVQLLKGKYNANDHKHSDYGGPTAPKMSTYDGRNDWRPYYLQFSTIADRCKWQRL
;
A
#
# COMPACT_ATOMS: atom_id res chain seq x y z
N MET A 1 -47.36 50.99 8.67
CA MET A 1 -46.75 52.33 8.86
C MET A 1 -47.37 53.27 7.84
N ALA A 2 -47.74 54.49 8.20
CA ALA A 2 -48.35 55.44 7.25
C ALA A 2 -47.32 55.89 6.22
N LYS A 3 -47.76 56.12 4.97
CA LYS A 3 -46.89 56.65 3.90
C LYS A 3 -46.38 58.04 4.32
N PRO A 4 -45.06 58.35 4.19
CA PRO A 4 -44.53 59.67 4.49
C PRO A 4 -45.27 60.74 3.66
N ILE A 5 -45.55 61.87 4.29
CA ILE A 5 -46.24 62.99 3.64
C ILE A 5 -45.19 63.83 2.93
N ASN A 6 -45.32 63.94 1.61
CA ASN A 6 -44.46 64.80 0.80
C ASN A 6 -44.78 66.27 1.07
N ILE A 7 -43.88 67.00 1.72
CA ILE A 7 -44.06 68.42 2.10
C ILE A 7 -44.32 69.31 0.89
N ASN A 8 -43.70 69.00 -0.25
CA ASN A 8 -43.81 69.80 -1.46
C ASN A 8 -45.16 69.59 -2.17
N LYS A 9 -45.77 68.42 -2.03
CA LYS A 9 -47.05 68.06 -2.68
C LYS A 9 -48.27 68.05 -1.75
N ALA A 10 -48.06 68.04 -0.44
CA ALA A 10 -49.14 67.92 0.53
C ALA A 10 -50.08 69.13 0.52
N ASN A 11 -51.38 68.86 0.71
CA ASN A 11 -52.38 69.88 0.93
C ASN A 11 -52.46 70.29 2.41
N PHE A 12 -53.14 71.41 2.68
CA PHE A 12 -53.28 71.95 4.04
C PHE A 12 -53.81 70.92 5.05
N THR A 13 -54.83 70.15 4.67
CA THR A 13 -55.44 69.13 5.54
C THR A 13 -54.44 68.02 5.89
N GLN A 14 -53.62 67.59 4.93
CA GLN A 14 -52.56 66.59 5.11
C GLN A 14 -51.45 67.12 6.02
N LEU A 15 -51.03 68.38 5.84
CA LEU A 15 -50.01 69.01 6.69
C LEU A 15 -50.52 69.21 8.13
N LYS A 16 -51.78 69.64 8.29
CA LYS A 16 -52.44 69.84 9.60
C LYS A 16 -52.57 68.52 10.38
N ALA A 17 -52.73 67.39 9.68
CA ALA A 17 -52.84 66.06 10.28
C ALA A 17 -51.50 65.55 10.87
N ILE A 18 -50.37 66.18 10.54
CA ILE A 18 -49.06 65.78 11.09
C ILE A 18 -48.97 66.17 12.56
N LYS A 19 -48.63 65.18 13.40
CA LYS A 19 -48.45 65.37 14.84
C LYS A 19 -47.41 66.47 15.09
N LYS A 20 -47.77 67.46 15.91
CA LYS A 20 -46.96 68.65 16.27
C LYS A 20 -46.80 69.72 15.18
N ILE A 21 -47.42 69.62 13.99
CA ILE A 21 -47.48 70.76 13.04
C ILE A 21 -48.67 71.65 13.38
N GLY A 22 -49.89 71.11 13.33
CA GLY A 22 -51.10 71.90 13.58
C GLY A 22 -51.37 72.95 12.50
N GLU A 23 -52.36 73.81 12.74
CA GLU A 23 -52.90 74.74 11.74
C GLU A 23 -51.93 75.86 11.37
N THR A 24 -51.34 76.52 12.36
CA THR A 24 -50.42 77.66 12.15
C THR A 24 -49.19 77.26 11.34
N ARG A 25 -48.56 76.12 11.67
CA ARG A 25 -47.36 75.65 10.95
C ARG A 25 -47.70 75.11 9.56
N ALA A 26 -48.87 74.49 9.39
CA ALA A 26 -49.31 74.04 8.07
C ALA A 26 -49.51 75.21 7.11
N LEU A 27 -50.06 76.35 7.58
CA LEU A 27 -50.14 77.58 6.79
C LEU A 27 -48.76 78.14 6.45
N ALA A 28 -47.84 78.18 7.44
CA ALA A 28 -46.49 78.69 7.23
C ALA A 28 -45.69 77.87 6.21
N ILE A 29 -45.83 76.54 6.20
CA ILE A 29 -45.22 75.67 5.18
C ILE A 29 -45.76 76.01 3.79
N ILE A 30 -47.07 76.22 3.65
CA ILE A 30 -47.68 76.57 2.35
C ILE A 30 -47.21 77.95 1.89
N ALA A 31 -47.18 78.94 2.77
CA ALA A 31 -46.68 80.28 2.46
C ALA A 31 -45.20 80.24 2.04
N LYS A 32 -44.37 79.48 2.76
CA LYS A 32 -42.95 79.31 2.42
C LYS A 32 -42.78 78.59 1.08
N ARG A 33 -43.65 77.62 0.75
CA ARG A 33 -43.68 76.95 -0.56
C ARG A 33 -44.06 77.91 -1.69
N GLU A 34 -44.98 78.84 -1.43
CA GLU A 34 -45.38 79.87 -2.40
C GLU A 34 -44.26 80.91 -2.63
N GLU A 35 -43.44 81.17 -1.61
CA GLU A 35 -42.30 82.10 -1.69
C GLU A 35 -41.05 81.47 -2.35
N ASP A 36 -40.60 80.31 -1.86
CA ASP A 36 -39.31 79.71 -2.23
C ASP A 36 -39.44 78.58 -3.28
N GLY A 37 -40.65 78.11 -3.56
CA GLY A 37 -40.89 76.95 -4.42
C GLY A 37 -40.68 75.61 -3.72
N LEU A 38 -39.83 74.74 -4.27
CA LEU A 38 -39.56 73.41 -3.69
C LEU A 38 -38.75 73.57 -2.39
N LEU A 39 -39.36 73.17 -1.28
CA LEU A 39 -38.77 73.28 0.05
C LEU A 39 -37.80 72.12 0.30
N ASN A 40 -36.68 72.44 0.94
CA ASN A 40 -35.75 71.49 1.54
C ASN A 40 -35.72 71.66 3.07
N LEU A 41 -34.88 70.85 3.75
CA LEU A 41 -34.75 70.89 5.21
C LEU A 41 -34.29 72.26 5.73
N ASP A 42 -33.47 72.98 4.98
CA ASP A 42 -32.97 74.27 5.41
C ASP A 42 -34.05 75.36 5.27
N ASN A 43 -34.88 75.33 4.22
CA ASN A 43 -36.04 76.23 4.11
C ASN A 43 -37.04 76.02 5.25
N LEU A 44 -37.24 74.77 5.70
CA LEU A 44 -38.13 74.48 6.84
C LEU A 44 -37.59 75.05 8.16
N LYS A 45 -36.27 75.13 8.35
CA LYS A 45 -35.66 75.70 9.56
C LYS A 45 -35.82 77.21 9.66
N GLU A 46 -36.14 77.89 8.56
CA GLU A 46 -36.40 79.34 8.53
C GLU A 46 -37.82 79.69 8.99
N ILE A 47 -38.73 78.71 9.09
CA ILE A 47 -40.11 78.92 9.52
C ILE A 47 -40.13 79.29 11.02
N PRO A 48 -40.52 80.52 11.39
CA PRO A 48 -40.41 81.00 12.77
C PRO A 48 -41.36 80.30 13.73
N GLU A 49 -42.47 79.72 13.24
CA GLU A 49 -43.46 79.06 14.10
C GLU A 49 -43.05 77.66 14.58
N ALA A 50 -41.92 77.10 14.11
CA ALA A 50 -41.48 75.75 14.43
C ALA A 50 -40.01 75.67 14.90
N PRO A 51 -39.69 74.93 15.97
CA PRO A 51 -38.31 74.73 16.38
C PRO A 51 -37.57 73.82 15.38
N GLN A 52 -36.32 74.13 15.06
CA GLN A 52 -35.51 73.40 14.06
C GLN A 52 -35.41 71.88 14.35
N SER A 53 -35.44 71.49 15.63
CA SER A 53 -35.40 70.09 16.09
C SER A 53 -36.66 69.29 15.74
N LEU A 54 -37.79 69.95 15.43
CA LEU A 54 -39.02 69.29 15.04
C LEU A 54 -38.92 68.72 13.62
N TRP A 55 -38.32 69.44 12.68
CA TRP A 55 -38.19 69.01 11.29
C TRP A 55 -37.27 67.81 11.14
N THR A 56 -36.15 67.81 11.86
CA THR A 56 -35.22 66.69 11.89
C THR A 56 -35.85 65.44 12.52
N ALA A 57 -36.64 65.61 13.59
CA ALA A 57 -37.39 64.51 14.19
C ALA A 57 -38.43 63.92 13.21
N LEU A 58 -39.19 64.76 12.51
CA LEU A 58 -40.20 64.31 11.54
C LEU A 58 -39.58 63.59 10.33
N LEU A 59 -38.40 64.01 9.88
CA LEU A 59 -37.64 63.32 8.81
C LEU A 59 -37.06 61.98 9.30
N ASN A 60 -36.47 61.95 10.49
CA ASN A 60 -35.91 60.73 11.07
C ASN A 60 -36.98 59.68 11.36
N GLU A 61 -38.16 60.12 11.83
CA GLU A 61 -39.32 59.26 12.04
C GLU A 61 -40.02 58.86 10.72
N LYS A 62 -39.51 59.31 9.56
CA LYS A 62 -40.08 59.08 8.22
C LYS A 62 -41.56 59.47 8.12
N ILE A 63 -41.96 60.54 8.82
CA ILE A 63 -43.32 61.08 8.77
C ILE A 63 -43.47 62.02 7.59
N ILE A 64 -42.40 62.72 7.23
CA ILE A 64 -42.36 63.67 6.10
C ILE A 64 -41.23 63.31 5.12
N CYS A 65 -41.40 63.65 3.85
CA CYS A 65 -40.37 63.55 2.81
C CYS A 65 -40.43 64.76 1.88
N PHE A 66 -39.36 65.01 1.11
CA PHE A 66 -39.30 66.10 0.13
C PHE A 66 -39.58 65.62 -1.29
N GLU A 67 -39.29 64.34 -1.56
CA GLU A 67 -39.54 63.64 -2.81
C GLU A 67 -40.35 62.38 -2.48
N ASP A 68 -41.19 61.96 -3.42
CA ASP A 68 -41.88 60.69 -3.27
C ASP A 68 -40.83 59.57 -3.37
N PRO A 69 -40.87 58.54 -2.51
CA PRO A 69 -39.89 57.44 -2.55
C PRO A 69 -39.98 56.55 -3.80
N GLU A 70 -40.73 56.95 -4.82
CA GLU A 70 -40.90 56.27 -6.10
C GLU A 70 -40.83 57.33 -7.20
N GLU A 71 -40.18 57.02 -8.33
CA GLU A 71 -39.98 57.84 -9.56
C GLU A 71 -38.61 58.53 -9.73
N SER A 72 -37.56 57.71 -9.82
CA SER A 72 -36.55 57.96 -10.86
C SER A 72 -36.56 56.76 -11.80
N ASP A 73 -37.41 56.83 -12.82
CA ASP A 73 -37.61 55.77 -13.83
C ASP A 73 -36.29 55.40 -14.53
N GLU A 74 -35.40 56.37 -14.71
CA GLU A 74 -34.09 56.18 -15.32
C GLU A 74 -33.17 55.29 -14.47
N GLY A 75 -33.17 55.49 -13.14
CA GLY A 75 -32.36 54.68 -12.22
C GLY A 75 -32.82 53.22 -12.15
N GLN A 76 -34.14 52.99 -12.17
CA GLN A 76 -34.71 51.64 -12.14
C GLN A 76 -34.47 50.88 -13.45
N GLU A 77 -34.59 51.54 -14.59
CA GLU A 77 -34.39 50.93 -15.90
C GLU A 77 -32.90 50.57 -16.13
N VAL A 78 -31.98 51.44 -15.71
CA VAL A 78 -30.53 51.13 -15.72
C VAL A 78 -30.23 49.94 -14.82
N LEU A 79 -30.83 49.87 -13.63
CA LEU A 79 -30.66 48.75 -12.71
C LEU A 79 -31.16 47.43 -13.33
N LYS A 80 -32.33 47.47 -13.97
CA LYS A 80 -32.95 46.31 -14.62
C LYS A 80 -32.10 45.79 -15.78
N ASN A 81 -31.64 46.67 -16.67
CA ASN A 81 -30.75 46.33 -17.77
C ASN A 81 -29.41 45.74 -17.28
N THR A 82 -28.88 46.28 -16.18
CA THR A 82 -27.67 45.76 -15.54
C THR A 82 -27.90 44.35 -14.98
N ILE A 83 -29.03 44.12 -14.31
CA ILE A 83 -29.41 42.79 -13.79
C ILE A 83 -29.55 41.78 -14.93
N GLU A 84 -30.19 42.14 -16.03
CA GLU A 84 -30.34 41.26 -17.20
C GLU A 84 -28.98 40.92 -17.84
N SER A 85 -28.08 41.91 -17.98
CA SER A 85 -26.72 41.67 -18.45
C SER A 85 -25.94 40.71 -17.54
N LEU A 86 -26.04 40.90 -16.22
CA LEU A 86 -25.39 40.02 -15.25
C LEU A 86 -25.96 38.59 -15.29
N ARG A 87 -27.28 38.44 -15.42
CA ARG A 87 -27.93 37.12 -15.58
C ARG A 87 -27.41 36.38 -16.81
N HIS A 88 -27.29 37.07 -17.94
CA HIS A 88 -26.72 36.46 -19.15
C HIS A 88 -25.26 36.02 -18.97
N LYS A 89 -24.44 36.84 -18.29
CA LYS A 89 -23.05 36.47 -17.97
C LYS A 89 -22.99 35.26 -17.05
N ILE A 90 -23.83 35.20 -16.02
CA ILE A 90 -23.92 34.05 -15.11
C ILE A 90 -24.26 32.78 -15.89
N LEU A 91 -25.31 32.81 -16.72
CA LEU A 91 -25.71 31.68 -17.55
C LEU A 91 -24.58 31.21 -18.49
N SER A 92 -23.85 32.16 -19.09
CA SER A 92 -22.71 31.83 -19.94
C SER A 92 -21.58 31.14 -19.18
N VAL A 93 -21.31 31.60 -17.95
CA VAL A 93 -20.28 31.00 -17.08
C VAL A 93 -20.71 29.63 -16.58
N GLU A 94 -21.97 29.47 -16.19
CA GLU A 94 -22.53 28.17 -15.78
C GLU A 94 -22.44 27.14 -16.89
N LYS A 95 -22.83 27.51 -18.12
CA LYS A 95 -22.69 26.63 -19.28
C LYS A 95 -21.23 26.25 -19.52
N SER A 96 -20.32 27.22 -19.52
CA SER A 96 -18.89 26.94 -19.70
C SER A 96 -18.32 26.05 -18.59
N ARG A 97 -18.79 26.19 -17.35
CA ARG A 97 -18.40 25.34 -16.23
C ARG A 97 -18.88 23.91 -16.44
N ASP A 98 -20.13 23.75 -16.86
CA ASP A 98 -20.74 22.43 -17.06
C ASP A 98 -20.08 21.69 -18.23
N ASP A 99 -19.83 22.38 -19.35
CA ASP A 99 -19.06 21.85 -20.48
C ASP A 99 -17.65 21.39 -20.03
N MET A 100 -16.99 22.20 -19.21
CA MET A 100 -15.67 21.87 -18.67
C MET A 100 -15.72 20.66 -17.73
N ALA A 101 -16.72 20.59 -16.86
CA ALA A 101 -16.94 19.46 -15.97
C ALA A 101 -17.13 18.15 -16.75
N GLU A 102 -17.92 18.18 -17.83
CA GLU A 102 -18.11 17.02 -18.72
C GLU A 102 -16.79 16.59 -19.39
N THR A 103 -15.98 17.55 -19.85
CA THR A 103 -14.66 17.22 -20.44
C THR A 103 -13.69 16.62 -19.42
N PHE A 104 -13.76 17.02 -18.14
CA PHE A 104 -12.94 16.42 -17.10
C PHE A 104 -13.44 15.04 -16.72
N GLN A 105 -14.76 14.86 -16.62
CA GLN A 105 -15.37 13.59 -16.29
C GLN A 105 -15.00 12.51 -17.32
N THR A 106 -15.13 12.83 -18.61
CA THR A 106 -14.74 11.92 -19.71
C THR A 106 -13.24 11.57 -19.69
N LYS A 107 -12.37 12.53 -19.36
CA LYS A 107 -10.92 12.26 -19.20
C LYS A 107 -10.64 11.35 -18.00
N ILE A 108 -11.31 11.56 -16.87
CA ILE A 108 -11.18 10.73 -15.67
C ILE A 108 -11.60 9.29 -15.98
N GLU A 109 -12.74 9.11 -16.65
CA GLU A 109 -13.23 7.79 -17.06
C GLU A 109 -12.24 7.08 -17.98
N LYS A 110 -11.72 7.77 -19.00
CA LYS A 110 -10.72 7.22 -19.91
C LYS A 110 -9.45 6.79 -19.18
N ILE A 111 -8.95 7.60 -18.25
CA ILE A 111 -7.77 7.26 -17.44
C ILE A 111 -8.07 6.04 -16.54
N SER A 112 -9.26 5.99 -15.94
CA SER A 112 -9.69 4.87 -15.12
C SER A 112 -9.74 3.57 -15.91
N GLU A 113 -10.32 3.58 -17.11
CA GLU A 113 -10.40 2.42 -17.99
C GLU A 113 -9.01 1.95 -18.44
N GLN A 114 -8.13 2.88 -18.84
CA GLN A 114 -6.75 2.56 -19.21
C GLN A 114 -5.97 1.95 -18.04
N SER A 115 -6.14 2.49 -16.83
CA SER A 115 -5.49 1.96 -15.64
C SER A 115 -6.00 0.55 -15.31
N LYS A 116 -7.32 0.31 -15.38
CA LYS A 116 -7.91 -1.03 -15.17
C LYS A 116 -7.39 -2.04 -16.19
N ALA A 117 -7.37 -1.68 -17.46
CA ALA A 117 -6.86 -2.55 -18.53
C ALA A 117 -5.38 -2.92 -18.30
N HIS A 118 -4.56 -1.94 -17.91
CA HIS A 118 -3.15 -2.17 -17.65
C HIS A 118 -2.91 -3.07 -16.43
N ILE A 119 -3.69 -2.89 -15.36
CA ILE A 119 -3.61 -3.75 -14.17
C ILE A 119 -3.96 -5.20 -14.52
N GLU A 120 -5.01 -5.41 -15.32
CA GLU A 120 -5.42 -6.75 -15.72
C GLU A 120 -4.40 -7.42 -16.64
N GLU A 121 -3.79 -6.65 -17.57
CA GLU A 121 -2.69 -7.15 -18.42
C GLU A 121 -1.47 -7.58 -17.59
N GLN A 122 -1.06 -6.76 -16.61
CA GLN A 122 0.04 -7.13 -15.70
C GLN A 122 -0.31 -8.38 -14.90
N ARG A 123 -1.52 -8.47 -14.37
CA ARG A 123 -2.00 -9.63 -13.61
C ARG A 123 -1.93 -10.90 -14.47
N LEU A 124 -2.41 -10.83 -15.72
CA LEU A 124 -2.38 -11.96 -16.64
C LEU A 124 -0.94 -12.40 -16.96
N MET A 125 -0.03 -11.44 -17.17
CA MET A 125 1.40 -11.76 -17.35
C MET A 125 2.00 -12.46 -16.14
N PHE A 126 1.74 -11.96 -14.93
CA PHE A 126 2.23 -12.60 -13.70
C PHE A 126 1.64 -14.00 -13.49
N GLU A 127 0.37 -14.20 -13.82
CA GLU A 127 -0.28 -15.49 -13.77
C GLU A 127 0.36 -16.49 -14.74
N GLN A 128 0.59 -16.09 -15.99
CA GLN A 128 1.28 -16.92 -16.98
C GLN A 128 2.70 -17.28 -16.54
N GLN A 129 3.46 -16.31 -16.02
CA GLN A 129 4.81 -16.56 -15.50
C GLN A 129 4.80 -17.56 -14.33
N ARG A 130 3.86 -17.40 -13.39
CA ARG A 130 3.68 -18.31 -12.27
C ARG A 130 3.34 -19.71 -12.76
N ASP A 131 2.44 -19.85 -13.71
CA ASP A 131 2.00 -21.14 -14.21
C ASP A 131 3.13 -21.87 -14.96
N VAL A 132 3.93 -21.15 -15.76
CA VAL A 132 5.14 -21.70 -16.40
C VAL A 132 6.13 -22.16 -15.34
N TYR A 133 6.42 -21.34 -14.34
CA TYR A 133 7.34 -21.70 -13.26
C TYR A 133 6.86 -22.92 -12.47
N THR A 134 5.58 -22.95 -12.09
CA THR A 134 4.98 -24.07 -11.36
C THR A 134 5.05 -25.35 -12.20
N LYS A 135 4.76 -25.27 -13.50
CA LYS A 135 4.87 -26.43 -14.41
C LYS A 135 6.30 -26.97 -14.49
N GLN A 136 7.28 -26.09 -14.67
CA GLN A 136 8.70 -26.49 -14.69
C GLN A 136 9.13 -27.13 -13.37
N LYS A 137 8.69 -26.58 -12.23
CA LYS A 137 8.98 -27.17 -10.92
C LYS A 137 8.30 -28.52 -10.72
N GLN A 138 7.07 -28.68 -11.19
CA GLN A 138 6.38 -29.96 -11.14
C GLN A 138 7.09 -31.02 -11.99
N GLU A 139 7.55 -30.67 -13.19
CA GLU A 139 8.34 -31.56 -14.03
C GLU A 139 9.67 -31.98 -13.37
N GLN A 140 10.38 -31.04 -12.73
CA GLN A 140 11.59 -31.36 -11.94
C GLN A 140 11.28 -32.34 -10.79
N ILE A 141 10.17 -32.13 -10.08
CA ILE A 141 9.75 -33.02 -9.00
C ILE A 141 9.45 -34.42 -9.52
N GLU A 142 8.75 -34.55 -10.64
CA GLU A 142 8.46 -35.87 -11.23
C GLU A 142 9.73 -36.58 -11.72
N GLN A 143 10.67 -35.86 -12.33
CA GLN A 143 11.98 -36.42 -12.69
C GLN A 143 12.74 -36.95 -11.47
N MET A 144 12.75 -36.20 -10.37
CA MET A 144 13.38 -36.65 -9.12
C MET A 144 12.67 -37.87 -8.51
N LYS A 145 11.33 -37.92 -8.57
CA LYS A 145 10.57 -39.08 -8.07
C LYS A 145 10.91 -40.35 -8.84
N GLU A 146 10.98 -40.29 -10.17
CA GLU A 146 11.36 -41.45 -10.99
C GLU A 146 12.80 -41.89 -10.71
N MET A 147 13.73 -40.93 -10.51
CA MET A 147 15.10 -41.25 -10.11
C MET A 147 15.17 -41.96 -8.76
N ILE A 148 14.47 -41.46 -7.74
CA ILE A 148 14.38 -42.08 -6.41
C ILE A 148 13.79 -43.48 -6.52
N LYS A 149 12.76 -43.67 -7.34
CA LYS A 149 12.12 -44.97 -7.56
C LYS A 149 13.10 -45.97 -8.17
N SER A 150 13.88 -45.57 -9.17
CA SER A 150 14.94 -46.42 -9.76
C SER A 150 15.99 -46.80 -8.72
N GLN A 151 16.49 -45.83 -7.96
CA GLN A 151 17.47 -46.07 -6.89
C GLN A 151 16.94 -47.01 -5.80
N ASN A 152 15.66 -46.90 -5.46
CA ASN A 152 15.04 -47.79 -4.46
C ASN A 152 14.97 -49.24 -4.94
N GLU A 153 14.69 -49.49 -6.22
CA GLU A 153 14.74 -50.86 -6.77
C GLU A 153 16.18 -51.40 -6.80
N GLU A 154 17.17 -50.59 -7.18
CA GLU A 154 18.59 -51.00 -7.11
C GLU A 154 19.02 -51.34 -5.67
N ILE A 155 18.63 -50.52 -4.68
CA ILE A 155 18.92 -50.78 -3.26
C ILE A 155 18.27 -52.10 -2.81
N LYS A 156 17.06 -52.40 -3.28
CA LYS A 156 16.35 -53.63 -2.95
C LYS A 156 17.06 -54.86 -3.54
N ASP A 157 17.54 -54.78 -4.77
CA ASP A 157 18.32 -55.85 -5.40
C ASP A 157 19.64 -56.09 -4.67
N ILE A 158 20.35 -55.01 -4.30
CA ILE A 158 21.56 -55.07 -3.48
C ILE A 158 21.26 -55.71 -2.12
N HIS A 159 20.14 -55.35 -1.50
CA HIS A 159 19.72 -55.91 -0.23
C HIS A 159 19.45 -57.42 -0.32
N GLU A 160 18.77 -57.87 -1.38
CA GLU A 160 18.52 -59.29 -1.61
C GLU A 160 19.83 -60.07 -1.83
N TYR A 161 20.75 -59.50 -2.61
CA TYR A 161 22.07 -60.10 -2.83
C TYR A 161 22.90 -60.19 -1.54
N SER A 162 22.91 -59.12 -0.74
CA SER A 162 23.56 -59.08 0.56
C SER A 162 23.02 -60.16 1.51
N LYS A 163 21.69 -60.37 1.52
CA LYS A 163 21.04 -61.42 2.31
C LYS A 163 21.48 -62.83 1.89
N LYS A 164 21.64 -63.08 0.58
CA LYS A 164 22.16 -64.36 0.05
C LYS A 164 23.60 -64.61 0.52
N ILE A 165 24.47 -63.60 0.41
CA ILE A 165 25.86 -63.68 0.92
C ILE A 165 25.88 -63.97 2.41
N GLN A 166 25.08 -63.27 3.20
CA GLN A 166 25.04 -63.45 4.66
C GLN A 166 24.61 -64.88 5.04
N THR A 167 23.64 -65.44 4.32
CA THR A 167 23.20 -66.83 4.52
C THR A 167 24.33 -67.82 4.20
N GLN A 168 25.05 -67.62 3.10
CA GLN A 168 26.19 -68.47 2.72
C GLN A 168 27.33 -68.39 3.74
N LEU A 169 27.64 -67.21 4.27
CA LEU A 169 28.64 -67.03 5.31
C LEU A 169 28.25 -67.79 6.59
N GLN A 170 26.99 -67.70 7.02
CA GLN A 170 26.49 -68.46 8.17
C GLN A 170 26.63 -69.97 7.95
N GLN A 171 26.26 -70.47 6.77
CA GLN A 171 26.44 -71.88 6.42
C GLN A 171 27.92 -72.31 6.50
N LYS A 172 28.82 -71.52 5.92
CA LYS A 172 30.26 -71.81 5.95
C LYS A 172 30.82 -71.78 7.38
N GLU A 173 30.39 -70.85 8.23
CA GLU A 173 30.76 -70.82 9.64
C GLU A 173 30.29 -72.05 10.40
N THR A 174 29.07 -72.54 10.12
CA THR A 174 28.57 -73.78 10.73
C THR A 174 29.37 -75.00 10.29
N LEU A 175 29.73 -75.10 9.00
CA LEU A 175 30.57 -76.17 8.48
C LEU A 175 31.96 -76.15 9.11
N LEU A 176 32.58 -74.97 9.21
CA LEU A 176 33.90 -74.82 9.84
C LEU A 176 33.88 -75.23 11.32
N LYS A 177 32.78 -74.96 12.05
CA LYS A 177 32.62 -75.42 13.43
C LYS A 177 32.53 -76.95 13.50
N VAL A 178 31.82 -77.59 12.57
CA VAL A 178 31.74 -79.06 12.48
C VAL A 178 33.11 -79.68 12.16
N GLU A 179 33.84 -79.13 11.18
CA GLU A 179 35.18 -79.59 10.81
C GLU A 179 36.15 -79.51 12.00
N LYS A 180 36.13 -78.42 12.77
CA LYS A 180 36.94 -78.30 14.00
C LYS A 180 36.61 -79.38 15.03
N VAL A 181 35.34 -79.68 15.25
CA VAL A 181 34.93 -80.75 16.17
C VAL A 181 35.36 -82.13 15.68
N ILE A 182 35.37 -82.37 14.36
CA ILE A 182 35.88 -83.61 13.77
C ILE A 182 37.39 -83.71 13.97
N ALA A 183 38.15 -82.66 13.63
CA ALA A 183 39.60 -82.61 13.82
C ALA A 183 40.02 -82.81 15.29
N GLU A 184 39.30 -82.20 16.24
CA GLU A 184 39.53 -82.40 17.69
C GLU A 184 39.22 -83.83 18.16
N LYS A 185 38.30 -84.53 17.49
CA LYS A 185 38.02 -85.95 17.76
C LYS A 185 39.09 -86.85 17.16
N GLU A 186 39.63 -86.50 15.98
CA GLU A 186 40.73 -87.22 15.33
C GLU A 186 42.06 -87.06 16.09
N GLU A 187 42.36 -85.86 16.63
CA GLU A 187 43.54 -85.64 17.49
C GLU A 187 43.49 -86.44 18.80
N LYS A 188 42.29 -86.67 19.37
CA LYS A 188 42.13 -87.51 20.58
C LYS A 188 42.17 -89.02 20.29
N SER A 189 42.26 -89.42 19.02
CA SER A 189 42.28 -90.82 18.56
C SER A 189 43.65 -91.27 18.03
N SER A 190 44.68 -90.43 18.04
CA SER A 190 46.00 -90.75 17.46
C SER A 190 47.15 -90.57 18.47
N PRO A 191 47.88 -91.64 18.84
CA PRO A 191 49.01 -91.54 19.75
C PRO A 191 50.34 -91.51 18.98
N VAL A 192 50.81 -90.33 18.54
CA VAL A 192 52.24 -90.15 18.22
C VAL A 192 52.71 -88.74 18.60
N GLN A 193 53.54 -88.72 19.65
CA GLN A 193 54.38 -87.60 20.03
C GLN A 193 55.57 -87.44 19.08
N LEU A 194 56.16 -86.22 19.12
CA LEU A 194 57.54 -85.86 18.76
C LEU A 194 57.86 -85.67 17.27
N LEU A 195 57.96 -84.40 16.85
CA LEU A 195 59.23 -83.88 16.34
C LEU A 195 59.24 -82.34 16.37
N LYS A 196 59.90 -81.79 17.40
CA LYS A 196 60.35 -80.40 17.46
C LYS A 196 61.45 -80.21 16.43
N GLY A 197 61.12 -79.66 15.26
CA GLY A 197 62.08 -79.12 14.31
C GLY A 197 62.28 -77.63 14.54
N LYS A 198 63.41 -77.27 15.17
CA LYS A 198 63.89 -75.89 15.27
C LYS A 198 64.40 -75.45 13.89
N TYR A 199 63.87 -74.35 13.35
CA TYR A 199 64.62 -73.47 12.46
C TYR A 199 64.53 -72.05 12.99
N ASN A 200 65.71 -71.52 13.30
CA ASN A 200 65.97 -70.16 13.74
C ASN A 200 65.89 -69.18 12.56
N ALA A 201 65.50 -67.96 12.93
CA ALA A 201 66.02 -66.69 12.45
C ALA A 201 66.07 -66.44 10.93
N ASN A 202 65.25 -65.47 10.49
CA ASN A 202 65.82 -64.28 9.85
C ASN A 202 64.85 -63.11 9.98
N ASP A 203 65.22 -62.22 10.91
CA ASP A 203 65.20 -60.77 10.77
C ASP A 203 64.54 -60.24 9.50
N HIS A 204 63.35 -59.65 9.64
CA HIS A 204 63.03 -58.42 8.91
C HIS A 204 62.78 -57.33 9.93
N LYS A 205 63.82 -56.50 10.06
CA LYS A 205 63.90 -55.28 10.83
C LYS A 205 62.59 -54.50 10.73
N HIS A 206 62.06 -54.11 11.89
CA HIS A 206 61.22 -52.94 12.02
C HIS A 206 61.88 -51.77 11.28
N SER A 207 61.28 -51.32 10.19
CA SER A 207 61.51 -49.96 9.72
C SER A 207 60.78 -49.04 10.68
N ASP A 208 61.55 -48.35 11.51
CA ASP A 208 61.15 -47.10 12.15
C ASP A 208 60.73 -46.11 11.06
N TYR A 209 59.47 -46.15 10.68
CA TYR A 209 58.76 -44.97 10.25
C TYR A 209 57.89 -44.53 11.42
N GLY A 210 58.42 -43.60 12.21
CA GLY A 210 57.65 -42.76 13.12
C GLY A 210 56.69 -41.85 12.33
N GLY A 211 55.73 -42.48 11.64
CA GLY A 211 54.54 -41.83 11.14
C GLY A 211 53.49 -41.81 12.25
N PRO A 212 52.69 -40.74 12.37
CA PRO A 212 51.63 -40.69 13.38
C PRO A 212 50.70 -41.90 13.19
N THR A 213 50.40 -42.59 14.29
CA THR A 213 49.47 -43.71 14.30
C THR A 213 48.14 -43.28 13.66
N ALA A 214 47.69 -44.04 12.65
CA ALA A 214 46.44 -43.73 11.95
C ALA A 214 45.29 -43.57 12.97
N PRO A 215 44.48 -42.49 12.88
CA PRO A 215 43.37 -42.27 13.80
C PRO A 215 42.40 -43.45 13.76
N LYS A 216 42.06 -44.01 14.92
CA LYS A 216 41.04 -45.06 15.01
C LYS A 216 39.69 -44.47 14.61
N MET A 217 39.11 -44.96 13.51
CA MET A 217 37.78 -44.58 13.00
C MET A 217 36.61 -44.85 13.97
N SER A 218 36.86 -45.43 15.15
CA SER A 218 35.84 -45.86 16.11
C SER A 218 35.42 -44.80 17.14
N THR A 219 35.89 -43.56 17.04
CA THR A 219 35.51 -42.46 17.97
C THR A 219 34.73 -41.33 17.29
N TYR A 220 34.18 -41.57 16.10
CA TYR A 220 33.43 -40.54 15.36
C TYR A 220 32.00 -40.41 15.92
N ASP A 221 31.72 -39.30 16.60
CA ASP A 221 30.42 -38.95 17.20
C ASP A 221 29.61 -37.93 16.36
N GLY A 222 30.08 -37.61 15.16
CA GLY A 222 29.45 -36.67 14.24
C GLY A 222 29.54 -35.19 14.63
N ARG A 223 30.29 -34.83 15.69
CA ARG A 223 30.33 -33.45 16.20
C ARG A 223 31.64 -32.70 15.93
N ASN A 224 32.70 -33.37 15.51
CA ASN A 224 33.99 -32.72 15.23
C ASN A 224 34.10 -32.24 13.78
N ASP A 225 34.69 -31.06 13.58
CA ASP A 225 34.95 -30.42 12.28
C ASP A 225 36.07 -31.17 11.53
N TRP A 226 35.82 -31.55 10.27
CA TRP A 226 36.68 -32.46 9.50
C TRP A 226 37.84 -31.74 8.81
N ARG A 227 37.78 -30.40 8.80
CA ARG A 227 38.76 -29.53 8.13
C ARG A 227 40.22 -29.80 8.53
N PRO A 228 40.58 -30.05 9.80
CA PRO A 228 41.96 -30.33 10.17
C PRO A 228 42.50 -31.64 9.56
N TYR A 229 41.65 -32.67 9.46
CA TYR A 229 42.03 -33.96 8.90
C TYR A 229 42.17 -33.92 7.38
N TYR A 230 41.31 -33.16 6.70
CA TYR A 230 41.40 -32.95 5.27
C TYR A 230 42.70 -32.21 4.88
N LEU A 231 43.10 -31.21 5.65
CA LEU A 231 44.38 -30.50 5.46
C LEU A 231 45.60 -31.42 5.67
N GLN A 232 45.56 -32.27 6.69
CA GLN A 232 46.62 -33.26 6.90
C GLN A 232 46.69 -34.28 5.75
N PHE A 233 45.53 -34.75 5.29
CA PHE A 233 45.46 -35.69 4.18
C PHE A 233 45.96 -35.05 2.87
N SER A 234 45.60 -33.79 2.57
CA SER A 234 46.09 -33.11 1.36
C SER A 234 47.60 -32.93 1.39
N THR A 235 48.16 -32.57 2.54
CA THR A 235 49.61 -32.40 2.72
C THR A 235 50.37 -33.71 2.50
N ILE A 236 49.80 -34.84 2.93
CA ILE A 236 50.38 -36.17 2.72
C ILE A 236 50.22 -36.60 1.25
N ALA A 237 49.05 -36.38 0.65
CA ALA A 237 48.77 -36.71 -0.75
C ALA A 237 49.72 -35.97 -1.71
N ASP A 238 49.97 -34.69 -1.45
CA ASP A 238 50.92 -33.87 -2.22
C ASP A 238 52.36 -34.39 -2.08
N ARG A 239 52.76 -34.75 -0.84
CA ARG A 239 54.09 -35.33 -0.58
C ARG A 239 54.28 -36.69 -1.27
N CYS A 240 53.22 -37.48 -1.36
CA CYS A 240 53.22 -38.80 -1.97
C CYS A 240 52.88 -38.79 -3.47
N LYS A 241 52.66 -37.62 -4.08
CA LYS A 241 52.26 -37.43 -5.49
C LYS A 241 51.05 -38.28 -5.89
N TRP A 242 50.09 -38.42 -4.99
CA TRP A 242 48.84 -39.11 -5.30
C TRP A 242 48.00 -38.20 -6.19
N GLN A 243 48.10 -38.39 -7.50
CA GLN A 243 47.28 -37.68 -8.47
C GLN A 243 45.81 -38.03 -8.26
N ARG A 244 44.96 -37.00 -8.20
CA ARG A 244 43.50 -37.17 -8.21
C ARG A 244 43.10 -37.76 -9.57
N LEU A 245 42.72 -39.04 -9.57
CA LEU A 245 41.98 -39.68 -10.67
C LEU A 245 40.54 -39.13 -10.70
#